data_AF-A0A4V6E2M5-F1
#
_entry.id   AF-A0A4V6E2M5-F1
#
_cell.length_a   1.000
_cell.length_b   1.000
_cell.length_c   1.000
_cell.angle_alpha   90.00
_cell.angle_beta   90.00
_cell.angle_gamma   90.00
#
_symmetry.space_group_name_H-M   'P 1'
#
loop_
_entity.id
_entity.type
_entity.pdbx_description
1 polymer ?
#
loop_
_entity_poly.entity_id
_entity_poly.type
_entity_poly.pdbx_seq_one_letter_code
_entity_poly.pdbx_strand_id
1 'polypeptide(L)' 'MQEAITVSILIPAYNEEAYIEGCIKSILSQDTSFRYEIVVCDD' A
#
# COMPACT_ATOMS: atom_id res chain seq x y z
N MET A 1 -14.03 17.53 -8.98
CA MET A 1 -13.96 16.17 -9.55
C MET A 1 -13.25 15.32 -8.52
N GLN A 2 -13.80 14.18 -8.09
CA GLN A 2 -13.03 13.25 -7.26
C GLN A 2 -11.94 12.65 -8.15
N GLU A 3 -10.68 12.84 -7.78
CA GLU A 3 -9.57 12.18 -8.46
C GLU A 3 -9.72 10.66 -8.27
N ALA A 4 -9.78 9.94 -9.40
CA ALA A 4 -9.85 8.48 -9.39
C ALA A 4 -8.55 7.90 -8.81
N ILE A 5 -8.66 6.74 -8.15
CA ILE A 5 -7.48 5.95 -7.76
C ILE A 5 -6.83 5.43 -9.04
N THR A 6 -5.56 5.77 -9.24
CA THR A 6 -4.80 5.38 -10.43
C THR A 6 -4.12 4.03 -10.25
N VAL A 7 -3.72 3.71 -9.01
CA VAL A 7 -2.97 2.48 -8.68
C VAL A 7 -3.54 1.86 -7.40
N SER A 8 -3.77 0.55 -7.43
CA SER A 8 -4.12 -0.24 -6.25
C SER A 8 -2.98 -1.20 -5.94
N ILE A 9 -2.44 -1.11 -4.72
CA ILE A 9 -1.34 -1.94 -4.24
C ILE A 9 -1.91 -3.01 -3.33
N LEU A 10 -1.85 -4.28 -3.74
CA LEU A 10 -2.32 -5.40 -2.94
C LEU A 10 -1.15 -6.08 -2.22
N ILE A 11 -1.27 -6.23 -0.90
CA ILE A 11 -0.27 -6.86 -0.04
C ILE A 11 -0.91 -8.07 0.62
N PRO A 12 -0.73 -9.28 0.07
CA PRO A 12 -1.02 -10.50 0.83
C PRO A 12 0.02 -10.64 1.95
N ALA A 13 -0.44 -10.88 3.17
CA ALA A 13 0.39 -11.05 4.35
C ALA A 13 -0.03 -12.33 5.09
N TYR A 14 0.94 -13.10 5.58
CA TYR A 14 0.70 -14.23 6.48
C TYR A 14 1.84 -14.31 7.48
N ASN A 15 1.55 -14.06 8.77
CA ASN A 15 2.58 -13.94 9.82
C ASN A 15 3.70 -12.92 9.50
N GLU A 16 3.39 -11.85 8.75
CA GLU A 16 4.36 -10.84 8.29
C GLU A 16 4.53 -9.65 9.27
N GLU A 17 4.22 -9.83 10.55
CA GLU A 17 4.26 -8.77 11.59
C GLU A 17 5.62 -8.04 11.62
N ALA A 18 6.71 -8.78 11.41
CA ALA A 18 8.07 -8.23 11.41
C ALA A 18 8.38 -7.29 10.24
N TYR A 19 7.63 -7.36 9.14
CA TYR A 19 7.98 -6.68 7.88
C TYR A 19 6.88 -5.76 7.34
N ILE A 20 5.61 -5.98 7.73
CA ILE A 20 4.47 -5.25 7.19
C ILE A 20 4.58 -3.75 7.42
N GLU A 21 5.10 -3.32 8.57
CA GLU A 21 5.31 -1.91 8.88
C GLU A 21 6.34 -1.26 7.94
N GLY A 22 7.47 -1.94 7.71
CA GLY A 22 8.52 -1.46 6.80
C GLY A 22 8.03 -1.39 5.36
N CYS A 23 7.27 -2.39 4.92
CA CYS A 23 6.64 -2.43 3.60
C CYS A 23 5.72 -1.21 3.38
N ILE A 24 4.78 -0.97 4.31
CA ILE A 24 3.82 0.15 4.22
C ILE A 24 4.56 1.49 4.24
N LYS A 25 5.54 1.68 5.14
CA LYS A 25 6.34 2.92 5.20
C LYS A 25 7.11 3.16 3.91
N SER A 26 7.67 2.12 3.31
CA SER A 26 8.38 2.22 2.03
C SER A 26 7.45 2.70 0.92
N ILE A 27 6.22 2.20 0.86
CA ILE A 27 5.23 2.62 -0.13
C ILE A 27 4.82 4.09 0.09
N LEU A 28 4.55 4.46 1.35
CA LEU A 28 4.16 5.83 1.70
C LEU A 28 5.26 6.88 1.47
N SER A 29 6.53 6.47 1.45
CA SER A 29 7.66 7.37 1.20
C SER A 29 7.86 7.75 -0.27
N GLN A 30 7.09 7.16 -1.19
CA GLN A 30 7.24 7.43 -2.62
C GLN A 30 6.66 8.80 -2.99
N ASP A 31 7.48 9.62 -3.65
CA ASP A 31 7.02 10.88 -4.25
C ASP A 31 6.27 10.58 -5.55
N THR A 32 4.94 10.66 -5.49
CA THR A 32 4.05 10.37 -6.61
C THR A 32 2.96 11.42 -6.70
N SER A 33 2.62 11.83 -7.93
CA SER A 33 1.59 12.84 -8.20
C SER A 33 0.20 12.26 -8.39
N PHE A 34 0.07 10.92 -8.38
CA PHE A 34 -1.19 10.22 -8.58
C PHE A 34 -1.70 9.64 -7.28
N ARG A 35 -3.03 9.49 -7.18
CA ARG A 35 -3.65 8.80 -6.05
C ARG A 35 -3.49 7.30 -6.17
N TYR A 36 -3.12 6.66 -5.06
CA TYR A 36 -3.09 5.21 -4.94
C TYR A 36 -3.73 4.76 -3.64
N GLU A 37 -4.06 3.48 -3.57
CA GLU A 37 -4.54 2.82 -2.36
C GLU A 37 -3.67 1.60 -2.02
N ILE A 38 -3.63 1.26 -0.74
CA ILE A 38 -2.94 0.07 -0.23
C ILE A 38 -4.01 -0.82 0.39
N VAL A 39 -4.11 -2.06 -0.10
CA VAL A 39 -5.05 -3.08 0.40
C VAL A 39 -4.23 -4.24 0.93
N VAL A 40 -4.24 -4.41 2.25
CA VAL A 40 -3.59 -5.54 2.92
C VAL A 40 -4.62 -6.66 3.09
N CYS A 41 -4.29 -7.84 2.59
CA CYS A 41 -5.08 -9.06 2.79
C CYS A 41 -4.27 -9.99 3.68
N ASP A 42 -4.75 -10.20 4.90
CA ASP A 42 -4.20 -11.20 5.83
C ASP A 42 -4.91 -12.53 5.59
N ASP A 43 -4.17 -13.65 5.67
CA ASP A 43 -4.71 -15.02 5.60
C ASP A 43 -4.76 -15.70 6.98
#